data_AF-A0A3C0DLW1-F1
#
_entry.id   AF-A0A3C0DLW1-F1
#
_cell.length_a   1.000
_cell.length_b   1.000
_cell.length_c   1.000
_cell.angle_alpha   90.00
_cell.angle_beta   90.00
_cell.angle_gamma   90.00
#
_symmetry.space_group_name_H-M   'P 1'
#
loop_
_entity.id
_entity.type
_entity.pdbx_description
1 polymer ?
#
loop_
_entity_poly.entity_id
_entity_poly.type
_entity_poly.pdbx_seq_one_letter_code
_entity_poly.pdbx_strand_id
1 'polypeptide(L)'
;MRNRTSAGRGVLNMQKRTDHEAALRRSGLKSTKHRTAILDILEQSDQPMAAEQVYLELGDQKIGVSLSTVYRVLESLLDKNLVTKLSMSISG
;
A
#
# COMPACT_ATOMS: atom_id res chain seq x y z
N MET A 1 4.37 36.79 -38.88
CA MET A 1 5.14 37.03 -37.64
C MET A 1 4.22 36.92 -36.42
N ARG A 2 4.65 36.11 -35.43
CA ARG A 2 4.19 35.98 -34.02
C ARG A 2 2.90 35.22 -33.67
N ASN A 3 3.12 33.94 -33.33
CA ASN A 3 2.50 33.13 -32.27
C ASN A 3 1.67 33.87 -31.21
N ARG A 4 0.55 33.25 -30.80
CA ARG A 4 0.28 32.97 -29.38
C ARG A 4 -0.62 31.75 -29.21
N THR A 5 -0.07 30.80 -28.47
CA THR A 5 -0.62 29.56 -27.94
C THR A 5 -1.78 29.81 -26.97
N SER A 6 -2.76 28.90 -26.98
CA SER A 6 -3.38 28.40 -25.75
C SER A 6 -3.49 26.89 -25.86
N ALA A 7 -2.37 26.23 -25.55
CA ALA A 7 -2.40 24.82 -25.21
C ALA A 7 -3.41 24.64 -24.07
N GLY A 8 -4.45 23.83 -24.32
CA GLY A 8 -5.35 23.38 -23.28
C GLY A 8 -4.51 22.73 -22.19
N ARG A 9 -4.40 23.39 -21.03
CA ARG A 9 -3.78 22.83 -19.85
C ARG A 9 -4.64 21.65 -19.41
N GLY A 10 -4.19 20.45 -19.75
CA GLY A 10 -4.72 19.22 -19.21
C GLY A 10 -4.72 19.30 -17.70
N VAL A 11 -5.86 19.02 -17.08
CA VAL A 11 -5.96 18.80 -15.65
C VAL A 11 -5.37 17.41 -15.39
N LEU A 12 -4.04 17.32 -15.30
CA LEU A 12 -3.42 16.12 -14.74
C LEU A 12 -3.65 16.18 -13.23
N ASN A 13 -4.73 15.53 -12.79
CA ASN A 13 -4.97 15.29 -11.37
C ASN A 13 -3.89 14.32 -10.88
N MET A 14 -2.76 14.87 -10.41
CA MET A 14 -1.70 14.09 -9.79
C MET A 14 -2.07 13.92 -8.33
N GLN A 15 -3.02 13.03 -8.04
CA GLN A 15 -3.16 12.50 -6.69
C GLN A 15 -1.78 11.93 -6.32
N LYS A 16 -1.16 12.48 -5.27
CA LYS A 16 0.08 11.94 -4.69
C LYS A 16 -0.23 10.52 -4.22
N ARG A 17 -0.05 9.52 -5.07
CA ARG A 17 0.00 8.12 -4.65
C ARG A 17 1.28 7.98 -3.83
N THR A 18 1.19 7.40 -2.65
CA THR A 18 2.37 7.18 -1.83
C THR A 18 3.29 6.22 -2.58
N ASP A 19 4.55 6.61 -2.78
CA ASP A 19 5.53 5.72 -3.42
C ASP A 19 5.97 4.65 -2.41
N HIS A 20 5.23 3.55 -2.38
CA HIS A 20 5.49 2.41 -1.51
C HIS A 20 6.84 1.76 -1.80
N GLU A 21 7.30 1.74 -3.06
CA GLU A 21 8.62 1.17 -3.38
C GLU A 21 9.74 1.99 -2.73
N ALA A 22 9.63 3.33 -2.80
CA ALA A 22 10.57 4.21 -2.16
C ALA A 22 10.49 4.12 -0.62
N ALA A 23 9.30 3.96 -0.05
CA ALA A 23 9.13 3.76 1.39
C ALA A 23 9.80 2.46 1.86
N LEU A 24 9.59 1.35 1.13
CA LEU A 24 10.25 0.06 1.39
C LEU A 24 11.78 0.18 1.30
N ARG A 25 12.28 0.83 0.25
CA ARG A 25 13.74 1.02 0.07
C ARG A 25 14.34 1.84 1.21
N ARG A 26 13.67 2.92 1.63
CA ARG A 26 14.11 3.77 2.76
C ARG A 26 14.10 3.01 4.09
N SER A 27 13.22 2.03 4.27
CA SER A 27 13.19 1.20 5.49
C SER A 27 14.15 0.00 5.46
N GLY A 28 14.89 -0.18 4.35
CA GLY A 28 15.82 -1.30 4.15
C GLY A 28 15.13 -2.60 3.72
N LEU A 29 13.85 -2.56 3.32
CA LEU A 29 13.15 -3.70 2.74
C LEU A 29 13.30 -3.70 1.22
N LYS A 30 13.41 -4.91 0.66
CA LYS A 30 13.27 -5.09 -0.80
C LYS A 30 11.84 -4.77 -1.22
N SER A 31 11.68 -3.92 -2.23
CA SER A 31 10.40 -3.70 -2.91
C SER A 31 10.03 -4.97 -3.70
N THR A 32 9.19 -5.81 -3.10
CA THR A 32 8.66 -7.02 -3.75
C THR A 32 7.19 -6.80 -4.06
N LYS A 33 6.69 -7.47 -5.09
CA LYS A 33 5.28 -7.36 -5.52
C LYS A 33 4.29 -7.52 -4.34
N HIS A 34 4.54 -8.49 -3.45
CA HIS A 34 3.65 -8.72 -2.29
C HIS A 34 3.67 -7.57 -1.28
N ARG A 35 4.84 -6.97 -0.99
CA ARG A 35 4.93 -5.86 -0.03
C ARG A 35 4.26 -4.60 -0.57
N THR A 36 4.52 -4.28 -1.84
CA THR A 36 3.91 -3.12 -2.49
C THR A 36 2.40 -3.29 -2.57
N ALA A 37 1.91 -4.46 -3.01
CA ALA A 37 0.49 -4.73 -3.08
C ALA A 37 -0.22 -4.68 -1.71
N ILE A 38 0.40 -5.22 -0.65
CA ILE A 38 -0.16 -5.13 0.70
C ILE A 38 -0.24 -3.67 1.17
N LEU A 39 0.79 -2.86 0.91
CA LEU A 39 0.75 -1.43 1.24
C LEU A 39 -0.33 -0.70 0.43
N ASP A 40 -0.45 -0.98 -0.87
CA ASP A 40 -1.50 -0.40 -1.73
C ASP A 40 -2.91 -0.73 -1.22
N ILE A 41 -3.15 -1.99 -0.83
CA ILE A 41 -4.43 -2.46 -0.29
C ILE A 41 -4.76 -1.73 1.01
N LEU A 42 -3.79 -1.63 1.93
CA LEU A 42 -4.00 -0.97 3.21
C LEU A 42 -4.19 0.54 3.07
N GLU A 43 -3.49 1.19 2.12
CA GLU A 43 -3.65 2.63 1.83
C GLU A 43 -5.03 2.94 1.22
N GLN A 44 -5.58 2.02 0.43
CA GLN A 44 -6.89 2.19 -0.20
C GLN A 44 -8.07 1.86 0.72
N SER A 45 -7.82 1.24 1.87
CA SER A 45 -8.87 0.88 2.82
C SER A 45 -9.18 2.02 3.77
N ASP A 46 -10.46 2.40 3.86
CA ASP A 46 -10.95 3.41 4.80
C ASP A 46 -11.02 2.91 6.25
N GLN A 47 -10.77 1.61 6.49
CA GLN A 47 -10.83 0.96 7.80
C GLN A 47 -9.62 0.04 8.03
N PRO A 48 -9.23 -0.21 9.29
CA PRO A 48 -8.25 -1.23 9.61
C PRO A 48 -8.67 -2.60 9.05
N MET A 49 -7.74 -3.30 8.40
CA MET A 49 -8.00 -4.61 7.81
C MET A 49 -7.38 -5.73 8.65
N ALA A 50 -8.12 -6.84 8.80
CA ALA A 50 -7.57 -8.11 9.25
C ALA A 50 -6.66 -8.72 8.18
N ALA A 51 -5.70 -9.55 8.58
CA ALA A 51 -4.77 -10.20 7.67
C ALA A 51 -5.48 -11.09 6.64
N GLU A 52 -6.58 -11.73 7.04
CA GLU A 52 -7.44 -12.55 6.19
C GLU A 52 -8.10 -11.71 5.09
N GLN A 53 -8.51 -10.48 5.39
CA GLN A 53 -9.10 -9.58 4.39
C GLN A 53 -8.05 -9.15 3.36
N VAL A 54 -6.84 -8.82 3.82
CA VAL A 54 -5.71 -8.51 2.91
C VAL A 54 -5.38 -9.72 2.02
N TYR A 55 -5.42 -10.93 2.58
CA TYR A 55 -5.22 -12.17 1.82
C TYR A 55 -6.26 -12.36 0.71
N LEU A 56 -7.55 -12.14 1.02
CA LEU A 56 -8.63 -12.26 0.04
C LEU A 56 -8.48 -11.21 -1.08
N GLU A 57 -8.19 -9.96 -0.72
CA GLU A 57 -8.00 -8.87 -1.69
C GLU A 57 -6.80 -9.13 -2.63
N LEU A 58 -5.70 -9.68 -2.12
CA LEU A 58 -4.58 -10.13 -2.96
C LEU A 58 -5.01 -11.21 -3.96
N GLY A 59 -5.89 -12.13 -3.52
CA GLY A 59 -6.49 -13.16 -4.37
C GLY A 59 -7.32 -12.57 -5.51
N ASP A 60 -8.17 -11.59 -5.21
CA ASP A 60 -9.01 -10.88 -6.18
C ASP A 60 -8.15 -10.13 -7.22
N GLN A 61 -7.00 -9.60 -6.80
CA GLN A 61 -5.99 -8.99 -7.68
C GLN A 61 -5.10 -10.02 -8.41
N LYS A 62 -5.40 -11.32 -8.30
CA LYS A 62 -4.64 -12.44 -8.91
C LYS A 62 -3.17 -12.49 -8.48
N ILE A 63 -2.89 -12.08 -7.25
CA ILE A 63 -1.57 -12.14 -6.62
C ILE A 63 -1.55 -13.37 -5.71
N GLY A 64 -1.04 -14.48 -6.24
CA GLY A 64 -0.96 -15.75 -5.51
C GLY A 64 0.03 -15.69 -4.33
N VAL A 65 -0.48 -15.98 -3.14
CA VAL A 65 0.24 -15.86 -1.86
C VAL A 65 -0.42 -16.79 -0.84
N SER A 66 0.32 -17.25 0.18
CA SER A 66 -0.28 -17.98 1.31
C SER A 66 -0.63 -17.02 2.44
N LEU A 67 -1.64 -17.36 3.26
CA LEU A 67 -1.98 -16.54 4.43
C LEU A 67 -0.78 -16.32 5.36
N SER A 68 0.05 -17.35 5.58
CA SER A 68 1.28 -17.23 6.37
C SER A 68 2.28 -16.25 5.77
N THR A 69 2.33 -16.11 4.44
CA THR A 69 3.17 -15.09 3.79
C THR A 69 2.62 -13.68 4.02
N VAL A 70 1.29 -13.50 4.01
CA VAL A 70 0.65 -12.22 4.35
C VAL A 70 1.03 -11.81 5.77
N TYR A 71 0.87 -12.70 6.75
CA TYR A 71 1.29 -12.43 8.14
C TYR A 71 2.76 -12.04 8.26
N ARG A 72 3.68 -12.79 7.63
CA ARG A 72 5.12 -12.47 7.65
C ARG A 72 5.43 -11.13 7.00
N VAL A 73 4.73 -10.77 5.93
CA VAL A 73 4.89 -9.46 5.30
C VAL A 73 4.40 -8.36 6.22
N LEU A 74 3.19 -8.48 6.77
CA LEU A 74 2.62 -7.51 7.72
C LEU A 74 3.54 -7.29 8.93
N GLU A 75 4.08 -8.37 9.51
CA GLU A 75 5.06 -8.28 10.60
C GLU A 75 6.31 -7.50 10.16
N SER A 76 6.87 -7.83 8.99
CA SER A 76 8.06 -7.12 8.49
C SER A 76 7.80 -5.64 8.18
N LEU A 77 6.56 -5.27 7.83
CA LEU A 77 6.17 -3.88 7.63
C LEU A 77 5.98 -3.16 8.97
N LEU A 78 5.41 -3.85 9.96
CA LEU A 78 5.23 -3.36 11.33
C LEU A 78 6.58 -3.08 11.99
N ASP A 79 7.54 -4.01 11.88
CA ASP A 79 8.93 -3.85 12.36
C ASP A 79 9.63 -2.62 11.78
N LYS A 80 9.18 -2.18 10.61
CA LYS A 80 9.70 -1.00 9.89
C LYS A 80 8.86 0.25 10.06
N ASN A 81 7.84 0.20 10.92
CA ASN A 81 6.87 1.27 11.14
C ASN A 81 6.18 1.74 9.84
N LEU A 82 6.02 0.85 8.87
CA LEU A 82 5.30 1.12 7.63
C LEU A 82 3.80 0.87 7.75
N VAL A 83 3.39 0.08 8.75
CA VAL A 83 1.99 -0.17 9.13
C VAL A 83 1.87 -0.11 10.65
N THR A 84 0.66 0.04 11.17
CA THR A 84 0.37 -0.01 12.61
C THR A 84 -0.63 -1.11 12.89
N LYS A 85 -0.45 -1.81 14.01
CA LYS A 85 -1.39 -2.83 14.49
C LYS A 85 -2.39 -2.21 15.46
N LEU A 86 -3.68 -2.43 15.23
CA LEU A 86 -4.73 -2.07 16.17
C LEU A 86 -5.00 -3.28 17.10
N SER A 87 -4.77 -3.10 18.40
CA SER A 87 -5.17 -4.07 19.42
C SER A 87 -6.38 -3.53 20.18
N MET A 88 -7.54 -4.16 20.01
CA MET A 88 -8.68 -3.90 20.88
C MET A 88 -8.46 -4.61 22.21
N SER A 89 -7.99 -3.88 23.21
CA SER A 89 -8.00 -4.32 24.60
C SER A 89 -9.36 -3.95 25.20
N ILE A 90 -10.23 -4.94 25.42
CA ILE A 90 -11.43 -4.74 26.23
C ILE A 90 -10.95 -4.77 27.69
N SER A 91 -10.69 -3.59 28.27
CA SER A 91 -10.60 -3.46 29.72
C SER A 91 -12.02 -3.49 30.29
N GLY A 92 -12.36 -4.59 30.96
CA GLY A 92 -13.51 -4.72 31.85
C GLY A 92 -13.04 -4.77 33.30
#